data_AF-U6RXD5-F1
#
_entry.id   AF-U6RXD5-F1
#
_cell.length_a   1.000
_cell.length_b   1.000
_cell.length_c   1.000
_cell.angle_alpha   90.00
_cell.angle_beta   90.00
_cell.angle_gamma   90.00
#
_symmetry.space_group_name_H-M   'P 1'
#
loop_
_entity.id
_entity.type
_entity.pdbx_description
1 polymer ?
#
loop_
_entity_poly.entity_id
_entity_poly.type
_entity_poly.pdbx_seq_one_letter_code
_entity_poly.pdbx_strand_id
1 'polypeptide(L)'
;MDQREKVSQYTLSERYTTNDIIDLSELYVLKQGIKGSYFPEGVYPTFTWYVNGSKEPLEEGKDYSVTEPAKFRFNTVPEGNTYCVIASKAYPDYQDYNSPYRTTDVIIEKAADPVISLTTSNERSIGFSIGATEDNTTIQIDWGDGNLVDKVINSTKTSIQGTPTDTKIIKIYTDAAKIKEISLAYCDYLTGVDLSRCTALEILSIKESSKIAIITYPENIATITSLTIENSNIRNLDIHDWSGLKNLNYAPSGTATIVLPDETENLETVILKKLSSKTIDLSKYTNLTSLEATNNSSLEELDVNTCSKLSKLICKSNTKLATLTLPTAKTALTELNCEYTALASINLKEYTNLQMLNCSGIKEATLPENAATMTSLTCKENGLKTLDISSYINLTYLDCSYNELTKILVPESLNQILEIDCSYNYMIMPNFPEGEKIKMSYIYQKDKVMKYELASSYKTDETIDFSDWYVKKKGLADSYFPNGVYPTFEWYLASTGEKLSAGKDYTVTEGCKFRFNTIPDGAIYCVISSKAYPDYTDYNEPYQTTSCVITQGTGLEKTNENIARIYATDTNITIIPTEDCTYSVLTSTGQVIANGEANQSIEVAVGSTGIYIVCIRTKDNTISTYKIAIQ
;
A
#
# COMPACT_ATOMS: atom_id res chain seq x y z
N MET A 1 82.46 7.28 42.08
CA MET A 1 81.83 8.55 42.44
C MET A 1 80.39 8.24 42.77
N ASP A 2 80.04 8.41 44.04
CA ASP A 2 78.71 8.23 44.62
C ASP A 2 77.84 9.43 44.18
N GLN A 3 76.81 9.17 43.36
CA GLN A 3 75.57 9.93 43.35
C GLN A 3 74.43 8.93 43.13
N ARG A 4 74.04 8.30 44.24
CA ARG A 4 72.76 7.61 44.39
C ARG A 4 71.62 8.62 44.27
N GLU A 5 71.24 8.97 43.05
CA GLU A 5 69.80 8.99 42.78
C GLU A 5 69.39 7.53 42.73
N LYS A 6 68.57 7.09 43.69
CA LYS A 6 67.77 5.88 43.50
C LYS A 6 67.01 6.12 42.20
N VAL A 7 67.47 5.52 41.11
CA VAL A 7 66.70 5.50 39.86
C VAL A 7 65.38 4.84 40.24
N SER A 8 64.33 5.65 40.35
CA SER A 8 62.99 5.19 40.64
C SER A 8 62.59 4.21 39.55
N GLN A 9 62.17 3.01 39.96
CA GLN A 9 61.61 2.02 39.04
C GLN A 9 60.54 2.67 38.17
N TYR A 10 60.46 2.28 36.89
CA TYR A 10 59.40 2.80 36.03
C TYR A 10 58.05 2.37 36.63
N THR A 11 57.25 3.34 37.03
CA THR A 11 56.02 3.09 37.78
C THR A 11 54.91 2.81 36.79
N LEU A 12 54.41 1.58 36.83
CA LEU A 12 53.20 1.16 36.13
C LEU A 12 51.98 1.33 37.05
N SER A 13 50.78 1.25 36.47
CA SER A 13 49.57 1.13 37.27
C SER A 13 49.61 -0.17 38.09
N GLU A 14 49.08 -0.16 39.32
CA GLU A 14 49.13 -1.34 40.20
C GLU A 14 48.40 -2.56 39.61
N ARG A 15 47.39 -2.32 38.76
CA ARG A 15 46.55 -3.36 38.17
C ARG A 15 46.33 -3.12 36.69
N TYR A 16 46.36 -4.20 35.95
CA TYR A 16 45.92 -4.29 34.56
C TYR A 16 45.03 -5.53 34.41
N THR A 17 44.16 -5.52 33.42
CA THR A 17 43.42 -6.69 32.97
C THR A 17 44.09 -7.31 31.76
N THR A 18 43.72 -8.54 31.40
CA THR A 18 44.17 -9.18 30.15
C THR A 18 43.75 -8.45 28.87
N ASN A 19 42.87 -7.43 28.94
CA ASN A 19 42.53 -6.58 27.78
C ASN A 19 43.42 -5.34 27.68
N ASP A 20 44.01 -4.89 28.79
CA ASP A 20 44.77 -3.65 28.80
C ASP A 20 46.09 -3.77 28.04
N ILE A 21 46.46 -2.67 27.36
CA ILE A 21 47.81 -2.52 26.79
C ILE A 21 48.69 -1.86 27.84
N ILE A 22 49.73 -2.56 28.26
CA ILE A 22 50.80 -1.98 29.04
C ILE A 22 51.77 -1.32 28.07
N ASP A 23 51.71 0.01 28.02
CA ASP A 23 52.52 0.84 27.13
C ASP A 23 53.85 1.23 27.81
N LEU A 24 54.95 0.65 27.33
CA LEU A 24 56.31 1.02 27.69
C LEU A 24 57.02 1.74 26.54
N SER A 25 56.27 2.25 25.55
CA SER A 25 56.82 2.85 24.33
C SER A 25 57.67 4.09 24.61
N GLU A 26 57.44 4.83 25.69
CA GLU A 26 58.33 5.92 26.10
C GLU A 26 59.78 5.44 26.33
N LEU A 27 59.93 4.22 26.87
CA LEU A 27 61.24 3.59 27.11
C LEU A 27 61.84 3.02 25.82
N TYR A 28 61.01 2.83 24.78
CA TYR A 28 61.40 2.41 23.44
C TYR A 28 61.76 3.60 22.53
N VAL A 29 61.05 4.72 22.65
CA VAL A 29 61.18 5.94 21.82
C VAL A 29 62.28 6.89 22.33
N LEU A 30 62.77 6.71 23.56
CA LEU A 30 63.95 7.39 24.09
C LEU A 30 65.26 6.91 23.42
N LYS A 31 65.36 7.03 22.08
CA LYS A 31 66.58 7.29 21.30
C LYS A 31 66.39 7.51 19.80
N GLN A 32 65.54 8.46 19.43
CA GLN A 32 65.92 9.38 18.34
C GLN A 32 66.12 10.77 18.95
N GLY A 33 67.39 11.21 19.05
CA GLY A 33 67.70 12.64 19.08
C GLY A 33 67.98 13.33 20.42
N ILE A 34 68.45 12.65 21.48
CA ILE A 34 69.15 13.37 22.57
C ILE A 34 70.66 13.31 22.31
N LYS A 35 71.26 14.46 21.96
CA LYS A 35 72.72 14.64 21.88
C LYS A 35 73.32 14.27 23.25
N GLY A 36 74.09 13.17 23.30
CA GLY A 36 74.70 12.66 24.53
C GLY A 36 74.18 11.31 25.03
N SER A 37 73.37 10.59 24.24
CA SER A 37 72.86 9.29 24.65
C SER A 37 73.81 8.12 24.28
N TYR A 38 73.98 7.19 25.23
CA TYR A 38 74.89 6.04 25.24
C TYR A 38 74.62 4.85 24.27
N PHE A 39 73.62 4.89 23.36
CA PHE A 39 73.33 3.73 22.49
C PHE A 39 73.63 4.11 21.03
N PRO A 40 74.46 3.34 20.29
CA PRO A 40 74.64 3.53 18.86
C PRO A 40 73.33 3.21 18.10
N GLU A 41 73.17 3.78 16.91
CA GLU A 41 72.01 3.53 16.03
C GLU A 41 71.73 2.02 15.89
N GLY A 42 70.47 1.62 16.08
CA GLY A 42 70.03 0.23 15.88
C GLY A 42 70.03 -0.68 17.11
N VAL A 43 70.33 -0.17 18.32
CA VAL A 43 70.22 -0.96 19.56
C VAL A 43 68.95 -0.60 20.33
N TYR A 44 67.89 -1.39 20.13
CA TYR A 44 66.62 -1.25 20.85
C TYR A 44 66.65 -1.97 22.21
N PRO A 45 65.94 -1.44 23.23
CA PRO A 45 65.77 -2.16 24.49
C PRO A 45 64.93 -3.43 24.28
N THR A 46 65.28 -4.48 25.02
CA THR A 46 64.52 -5.72 25.13
C THR A 46 63.71 -5.69 26.41
N PHE A 47 62.48 -6.19 26.33
CA PHE A 47 61.55 -6.26 27.45
C PHE A 47 61.25 -7.72 27.73
N THR A 48 61.42 -8.13 28.99
CA THR A 48 61.17 -9.51 29.41
C THR A 48 60.35 -9.50 30.68
N TRP A 49 59.21 -10.20 30.63
CA TRP A 49 58.25 -10.25 31.73
C TRP A 49 58.54 -11.43 32.66
N TYR A 50 58.32 -11.21 33.96
CA TYR A 50 58.53 -12.22 35.00
C TYR A 50 57.41 -12.18 36.03
N VAL A 51 57.18 -13.31 36.70
CA VAL A 51 56.38 -13.38 37.93
C VAL A 51 57.31 -13.21 39.12
N ASN A 52 56.89 -12.42 40.11
CA ASN A 52 57.64 -12.20 41.34
C ASN A 52 57.91 -13.53 42.07
N GLY A 53 59.19 -13.82 42.32
CA GLY A 53 59.66 -15.09 42.89
C GLY A 53 59.98 -16.18 41.87
N SER A 54 59.65 -16.01 40.58
CA SER A 54 60.08 -16.90 39.50
C SER A 54 61.42 -16.45 38.91
N LYS A 55 62.26 -17.43 38.51
CA LYS A 55 63.47 -17.18 37.72
C LYS A 55 63.26 -17.37 36.22
N GLU A 56 62.17 -18.03 35.84
CA GLU A 56 61.83 -18.26 34.45
C GLU A 56 60.99 -17.08 33.92
N PRO A 57 61.34 -16.52 32.74
CA PRO A 57 60.55 -15.47 32.12
C PRO A 57 59.22 -16.02 31.60
N LEU A 58 58.24 -15.12 31.52
CA LEU A 58 57.01 -15.36 30.79
C LEU A 58 57.30 -15.44 29.29
N GLU A 59 56.55 -16.29 28.60
CA GLU A 59 56.77 -16.63 27.20
C GLU A 59 55.88 -15.80 26.27
N GLU A 60 56.50 -15.06 25.35
CA GLU A 60 55.79 -14.32 24.30
C GLU A 60 55.01 -15.27 23.38
N GLY A 61 53.77 -14.93 23.05
CA GLY A 61 52.83 -15.74 22.28
C GLY A 61 52.00 -16.72 23.12
N LYS A 62 52.47 -17.06 24.33
CA LYS A 62 51.72 -17.90 25.28
C LYS A 62 51.14 -17.07 26.42
N ASP A 63 52.00 -16.40 27.18
CA ASP A 63 51.61 -15.69 28.39
C ASP A 63 51.26 -14.22 28.11
N TYR A 64 51.98 -13.58 27.17
CA TYR A 64 51.70 -12.22 26.69
C TYR A 64 52.00 -12.09 25.19
N SER A 65 51.47 -11.05 24.56
CA SER A 65 51.71 -10.70 23.16
C SER A 65 52.22 -9.27 23.05
N VAL A 66 53.08 -9.01 22.05
CA VAL A 66 53.56 -7.67 21.71
C VAL A 66 52.63 -7.09 20.63
N THR A 67 51.84 -6.08 20.98
CA THR A 67 50.86 -5.46 20.05
C THR A 67 51.53 -4.45 19.12
N GLU A 68 52.48 -3.69 19.66
CA GLU A 68 53.40 -2.79 18.97
C GLU A 68 54.74 -2.82 19.71
N PRO A 69 55.85 -2.32 19.15
CA PRO A 69 57.11 -2.29 19.87
C PRO A 69 56.98 -1.63 21.25
N ALA A 70 57.33 -2.40 22.29
CA ALA A 70 57.20 -2.04 23.70
C ALA A 70 55.77 -1.82 24.23
N LYS A 71 54.74 -2.31 23.51
CA LYS A 71 53.37 -2.39 24.00
C LYS A 71 52.98 -3.84 24.18
N PHE A 72 52.55 -4.20 25.39
CA PHE A 72 52.33 -5.58 25.80
C PHE A 72 50.87 -5.80 26.22
N ARG A 73 50.30 -6.95 25.84
CA ARG A 73 49.01 -7.41 26.34
C ARG A 73 49.18 -8.82 26.90
N PHE A 74 48.67 -9.08 28.10
CA PHE A 74 48.71 -10.40 28.70
C PHE A 74 47.62 -11.31 28.13
N ASN A 75 48.00 -12.49 27.63
CA ASN A 75 47.09 -13.49 27.08
C ASN A 75 46.45 -14.35 28.17
N THR A 76 47.15 -14.52 29.29
CA THR A 76 46.71 -15.29 30.46
C THR A 76 47.01 -14.54 31.74
N VAL A 77 46.25 -14.83 32.81
CA VAL A 77 46.54 -14.31 34.15
C VAL A 77 47.73 -15.08 34.74
N PRO A 78 48.88 -14.44 34.99
CA PRO A 78 50.02 -15.06 35.64
C PRO A 78 49.72 -15.36 37.12
N GLU A 79 50.31 -16.42 37.66
CA GLU A 79 50.12 -16.84 39.06
C GLU A 79 50.94 -15.98 40.05
N GLY A 80 50.73 -14.67 40.04
CA GLY A 80 51.37 -13.73 40.96
C GLY A 80 51.58 -12.34 40.37
N ASN A 81 52.14 -11.44 41.18
CA ASN A 81 52.52 -10.11 40.71
C ASN A 81 53.59 -10.23 39.62
N THR A 82 53.48 -9.42 38.58
CA THR A 82 54.39 -9.44 37.44
C THR A 82 55.15 -8.16 37.30
N TYR A 83 56.32 -8.23 36.68
CA TYR A 83 57.14 -7.06 36.39
C TYR A 83 57.89 -7.27 35.08
N CYS A 84 58.25 -6.16 34.43
CA CYS A 84 59.07 -6.17 33.24
C CYS A 84 60.50 -5.76 33.59
N VAL A 85 61.47 -6.55 33.15
CA VAL A 85 62.89 -6.17 33.12
C VAL A 85 63.21 -5.57 31.77
N ILE A 86 63.82 -4.39 31.78
CA ILE A 86 64.19 -3.65 30.57
C ILE A 86 65.72 -3.74 30.44
N ALA A 87 66.19 -4.31 29.34
CA ALA A 87 67.60 -4.54 29.10
C ALA A 87 68.04 -4.07 27.71
N SER A 88 69.34 -4.05 27.44
CA SER A 88 69.89 -3.75 26.12
C SER A 88 71.11 -4.61 25.83
N LYS A 89 71.29 -5.05 24.57
CA LYS A 89 72.48 -5.80 24.13
C LYS A 89 73.79 -5.04 24.31
N ALA A 90 73.74 -3.71 24.35
CA ALA A 90 74.92 -2.88 24.60
C ALA A 90 75.33 -2.83 26.10
N TYR A 91 74.45 -3.25 27.02
CA TYR A 91 74.68 -3.24 28.47
C TYR A 91 74.16 -4.52 29.15
N PRO A 92 74.83 -5.66 28.94
CA PRO A 92 74.39 -6.96 29.45
C PRO A 92 74.41 -7.07 30.99
N ASP A 93 75.21 -6.25 31.68
CA ASP A 93 75.36 -6.30 33.15
C ASP A 93 74.13 -5.79 33.92
N TYR A 94 73.13 -5.24 33.23
CA TYR A 94 71.91 -4.65 33.83
C TYR A 94 70.67 -5.56 33.75
N GLN A 95 70.85 -6.85 33.47
CA GLN A 95 69.77 -7.84 33.37
C GLN A 95 69.38 -8.50 34.71
N ASP A 96 70.07 -8.21 35.81
CA ASP A 96 69.87 -8.92 37.07
C ASP A 96 68.63 -8.44 37.85
N TYR A 97 68.07 -9.28 38.72
CA TYR A 97 66.83 -9.04 39.49
C TYR A 97 66.86 -7.75 40.33
N ASN A 98 68.06 -7.30 40.73
CA ASN A 98 68.29 -6.06 41.48
C ASN A 98 68.54 -4.83 40.59
N SER A 99 68.27 -4.92 39.29
CA SER A 99 68.52 -3.84 38.32
C SER A 99 67.56 -2.66 38.53
N PRO A 100 68.06 -1.41 38.46
CA PRO A 100 67.21 -0.22 38.48
C PRO A 100 66.26 -0.09 37.28
N TYR A 101 66.41 -0.94 36.25
CA TYR A 101 65.63 -0.93 35.01
C TYR A 101 64.49 -1.96 35.01
N ARG A 102 63.88 -2.18 36.17
CA ARG A 102 62.69 -2.99 36.38
C ARG A 102 61.48 -2.08 36.62
N THR A 103 60.31 -2.48 36.13
CA THR A 103 59.04 -1.79 36.46
C THR A 103 58.60 -2.10 37.88
N THR A 104 57.67 -1.31 38.43
CA THR A 104 56.92 -1.73 39.64
C THR A 104 56.18 -3.05 39.38
N ASP A 105 55.89 -3.79 40.44
CA ASP A 105 55.02 -4.96 40.36
C ASP A 105 53.61 -4.55 39.94
N VAL A 106 53.02 -5.34 39.04
CA VAL A 106 51.65 -5.17 38.56
C VAL A 106 50.86 -6.46 38.73
N ILE A 107 49.60 -6.33 39.13
CA ILE A 107 48.65 -7.44 39.18
C ILE A 107 47.94 -7.50 37.84
N ILE A 108 47.99 -8.66 37.18
CA ILE A 108 47.19 -8.90 35.98
C ILE A 108 45.93 -9.66 36.41
N GLU A 109 44.76 -9.11 36.11
CA GLU A 109 43.47 -9.72 36.40
C GLU A 109 42.82 -10.22 35.11
N LYS A 110 41.92 -11.21 35.21
CA LYS A 110 41.15 -11.66 34.05
C LYS A 110 40.23 -10.52 33.63
N ALA A 111 40.28 -10.11 32.36
CA ALA A 111 39.32 -9.15 31.84
C ALA A 111 37.88 -9.68 31.97
N ALA A 112 36.93 -8.76 32.18
CA ALA A 112 35.52 -9.09 32.16
C ALA A 112 35.16 -9.76 30.82
N ASP A 113 34.36 -10.82 30.85
CA ASP A 113 33.85 -11.41 29.61
C ASP A 113 32.89 -10.41 28.93
N PRO A 114 32.87 -10.30 27.59
CA PRO A 114 31.98 -9.37 26.91
C PRO A 114 30.51 -9.75 27.10
N VAL A 115 29.65 -8.75 27.26
CA VAL A 115 28.20 -8.94 27.36
C VAL A 115 27.59 -9.25 25.99
N ILE A 116 28.15 -8.65 24.94
CA ILE A 116 27.75 -8.89 23.54
C ILE A 116 29.00 -9.22 22.73
N SER A 117 28.90 -10.23 21.87
CA SER A 117 29.89 -10.50 20.83
C SER A 117 29.24 -10.55 19.45
N LEU A 118 29.78 -9.78 18.50
CA LEU A 118 29.31 -9.73 17.11
C LEU A 118 30.43 -10.17 16.17
N THR A 119 30.24 -11.28 15.46
CA THR A 119 31.21 -11.81 14.50
C THR A 119 30.91 -11.29 13.10
N THR A 120 31.93 -10.73 12.44
CA THR A 120 31.81 -10.17 11.09
C THR A 120 32.57 -11.00 10.05
N SER A 121 32.09 -10.99 8.81
CA SER A 121 32.75 -11.64 7.67
C SER A 121 33.86 -10.80 7.03
N ASN A 122 33.94 -9.51 7.35
CA ASN A 122 34.95 -8.58 6.86
C ASN A 122 35.12 -7.37 7.80
N GLU A 123 36.09 -6.53 7.48
CA GLU A 123 36.48 -5.33 8.24
C GLU A 123 35.87 -4.06 7.62
N ARG A 124 34.66 -4.14 7.06
CA ARG A 124 33.94 -2.95 6.59
C ARG A 124 33.24 -2.28 7.76
N SER A 125 33.08 -0.96 7.67
CA SER A 125 32.31 -0.21 8.66
C SER A 125 30.91 -0.79 8.82
N ILE A 126 30.48 -0.92 10.07
CA ILE A 126 29.18 -1.45 10.47
C ILE A 126 28.53 -0.49 11.45
N GLY A 127 27.20 -0.35 11.32
CA GLY A 127 26.37 0.41 12.25
C GLY A 127 25.31 -0.49 12.89
N PHE A 128 25.08 -0.31 14.19
CA PHE A 128 24.02 -0.97 14.94
C PHE A 128 23.53 -0.03 16.05
N SER A 129 22.46 -0.39 16.76
CA SER A 129 21.95 0.42 17.87
C SER A 129 21.76 -0.41 19.13
N ILE A 130 22.06 0.21 20.28
CA ILE A 130 21.88 -0.38 21.60
C ILE A 130 21.12 0.60 22.49
N GLY A 131 20.11 0.11 23.20
CA GLY A 131 19.41 0.83 24.26
C GLY A 131 19.72 0.23 25.63
N ALA A 132 19.91 1.10 26.62
CA ALA A 132 20.18 0.72 27.99
C ALA A 132 18.92 0.71 28.88
N THR A 133 19.04 0.22 30.11
CA THR A 133 17.99 0.34 31.12
C THR A 133 17.86 1.74 31.70
N GLU A 134 18.90 2.57 31.58
CA GLU A 134 18.94 3.96 32.05
C GLU A 134 19.82 4.85 31.16
N ASP A 135 19.55 6.16 31.19
CA ASP A 135 20.33 7.14 30.43
C ASP A 135 21.76 7.28 30.94
N ASN A 136 22.66 7.72 30.06
CA ASN A 136 24.08 7.92 30.36
C ASN A 136 24.81 6.65 30.84
N THR A 137 24.42 5.48 30.35
CA THR A 137 25.10 4.22 30.62
C THR A 137 26.39 4.15 29.81
N THR A 138 27.53 3.91 30.47
CA THR A 138 28.82 3.71 29.80
C THR A 138 28.98 2.25 29.36
N ILE A 139 29.39 2.06 28.11
CA ILE A 139 29.84 0.78 27.56
C ILE A 139 31.25 0.97 27.00
N GLN A 140 31.99 -0.13 26.91
CA GLN A 140 33.29 -0.18 26.24
C GLN A 140 33.20 -1.11 25.04
N ILE A 141 33.72 -0.67 23.89
CA ILE A 141 33.66 -1.41 22.63
C ILE A 141 35.08 -1.71 22.19
N ASP A 142 35.38 -3.00 22.04
CA ASP A 142 36.57 -3.51 21.35
C ASP A 142 36.15 -3.87 19.93
N TRP A 143 36.74 -3.20 18.93
CA TRP A 143 36.45 -3.44 17.52
C TRP A 143 37.22 -4.63 16.94
N GLY A 144 38.09 -5.26 17.73
CA GLY A 144 38.77 -6.51 17.41
C GLY A 144 40.29 -6.44 17.54
N ASP A 145 40.85 -5.24 17.75
CA ASP A 145 42.28 -4.97 18.04
C ASP A 145 42.58 -5.04 19.55
N GLY A 146 41.55 -5.19 20.38
CA GLY A 146 41.58 -5.18 21.84
C GLY A 146 41.76 -3.80 22.46
N ASN A 147 41.68 -2.72 21.68
CA ASN A 147 41.61 -1.37 22.23
C ASN A 147 40.17 -1.06 22.61
N LEU A 148 39.96 -0.67 23.87
CA LEU A 148 38.64 -0.33 24.38
C LEU A 148 38.29 1.12 24.06
N VAL A 149 37.16 1.32 23.37
CA VAL A 149 36.59 2.63 23.08
C VAL A 149 35.36 2.84 23.96
N ASP A 150 35.42 3.84 24.83
CA ASP A 150 34.28 4.23 25.66
C ASP A 150 33.17 4.85 24.80
N LYS A 151 31.93 4.46 25.10
CA LYS A 151 30.73 5.02 24.48
C LYS A 151 29.64 5.17 25.54
N VAL A 152 28.93 6.29 25.47
CA VAL A 152 27.74 6.51 26.30
C VAL A 152 26.51 6.17 25.48
N ILE A 153 25.65 5.30 26.02
CA ILE A 153 24.34 4.94 25.47
C ILE A 153 23.23 5.37 26.43
N ASN A 154 22.00 5.43 25.93
CA ASN A 154 20.84 5.91 26.67
C ASN A 154 19.72 4.88 26.73
N SER A 155 18.67 5.18 27.49
CA SER A 155 17.45 4.35 27.56
C SER A 155 16.72 4.26 26.23
N THR A 156 16.89 5.29 25.38
CA THR A 156 16.55 5.24 23.96
C THR A 156 17.72 4.69 23.15
N LYS A 157 17.43 3.92 22.10
CA LYS A 157 18.46 3.32 21.26
C LYS A 157 19.48 4.35 20.77
N THR A 158 20.75 4.07 21.02
CA THR A 158 21.88 4.91 20.61
C THR A 158 22.56 4.23 19.42
N SER A 159 22.72 4.96 18.32
CA SER A 159 23.45 4.46 17.15
C SER A 159 24.96 4.43 17.39
N ILE A 160 25.55 3.30 17.06
CA ILE A 160 26.96 3.01 17.18
C ILE A 160 27.46 2.64 15.79
N GLN A 161 28.59 3.21 15.39
CA GLN A 161 29.26 2.89 14.15
C GLN A 161 30.75 2.77 14.39
N GLY A 162 31.37 1.81 13.73
CA GLY A 162 32.82 1.63 13.73
C GLY A 162 33.24 0.62 12.68
N THR A 163 34.50 0.22 12.71
CA THR A 163 35.09 -0.68 11.72
C THR A 163 35.72 -1.84 12.49
N PRO A 164 35.27 -3.09 12.28
CA PRO A 164 35.92 -4.25 12.87
C PRO A 164 37.36 -4.35 12.41
N THR A 165 38.27 -4.77 13.28
CA THR A 165 39.71 -4.95 13.01
C THR A 165 40.18 -6.33 13.46
N ASP A 166 41.32 -6.78 12.92
CA ASP A 166 42.07 -7.99 13.30
C ASP A 166 41.25 -9.28 13.48
N THR A 167 40.64 -9.46 14.66
CA THR A 167 39.85 -10.65 15.02
C THR A 167 38.52 -10.75 14.30
N LYS A 168 37.99 -9.64 13.74
CA LYS A 168 36.65 -9.54 13.14
C LYS A 168 35.52 -9.86 14.14
N ILE A 169 35.80 -9.72 15.42
CA ILE A 169 34.83 -9.89 16.50
C ILE A 169 34.75 -8.57 17.24
N ILE A 170 33.58 -7.93 17.18
CA ILE A 170 33.27 -6.77 18.00
C ILE A 170 32.81 -7.28 19.37
N LYS A 171 33.45 -6.82 20.43
CA LYS A 171 33.11 -7.18 21.81
C LYS A 171 32.65 -5.93 22.55
N ILE A 172 31.55 -6.06 23.29
CA ILE A 172 30.98 -4.95 24.06
C ILE A 172 30.94 -5.35 25.52
N TYR A 173 31.53 -4.50 26.36
CA TYR A 173 31.66 -4.70 27.80
C TYR A 173 30.83 -3.65 28.55
N THR A 174 30.02 -4.12 29.48
CA THR A 174 29.25 -3.32 30.43
C THR A 174 28.67 -4.26 31.49
N ASP A 175 27.80 -3.78 32.36
CA ASP A 175 27.00 -4.62 33.25
C ASP A 175 25.90 -5.34 32.43
N ALA A 176 25.85 -6.67 32.56
CA ALA A 176 24.91 -7.57 31.89
C ALA A 176 23.43 -7.19 32.08
N ALA A 177 23.10 -6.50 33.16
CA ALA A 177 21.76 -6.03 33.47
C ALA A 177 21.41 -4.68 32.84
N LYS A 178 22.34 -4.02 32.14
CA LYS A 178 22.14 -2.68 31.57
C LYS A 178 21.66 -2.67 30.13
N ILE A 179 21.77 -3.77 29.38
CA ILE A 179 21.37 -3.82 27.98
C ILE A 179 19.90 -4.22 27.87
N LYS A 180 19.06 -3.30 27.38
CA LYS A 180 17.61 -3.46 27.26
C LYS A 180 17.15 -3.70 25.83
N GLU A 181 17.81 -3.07 24.85
CA GLU A 181 17.42 -3.15 23.44
C GLU A 181 18.65 -3.34 22.55
N ILE A 182 18.54 -4.23 21.56
CA ILE A 182 19.54 -4.42 20.51
C ILE A 182 18.84 -4.38 19.15
N SER A 183 19.35 -3.52 18.26
CA SER A 183 18.87 -3.40 16.88
C SER A 183 20.03 -3.52 15.90
N LEU A 184 20.03 -4.63 15.15
CA LEU A 184 20.98 -4.94 14.07
C LEU A 184 20.25 -4.74 12.73
N ALA A 185 20.32 -3.52 12.20
CA ALA A 185 19.73 -3.15 10.92
C ALA A 185 20.82 -2.95 9.86
N TYR A 186 20.62 -3.49 8.65
CA TYR A 186 21.59 -3.38 7.55
C TYR A 186 22.98 -3.92 7.90
N CYS A 187 23.03 -4.95 8.75
CA CYS A 187 24.25 -5.59 9.24
C CYS A 187 24.63 -6.80 8.38
N ASP A 188 24.68 -6.64 7.04
CA ASP A 188 24.88 -7.72 6.07
C ASP A 188 26.23 -8.43 6.13
N TYR A 189 27.15 -7.96 6.97
CA TYR A 189 28.43 -8.62 7.18
C TYR A 189 28.49 -9.40 8.49
N LEU A 190 27.50 -9.25 9.39
CA LEU A 190 27.42 -10.05 10.61
C LEU A 190 27.02 -11.49 10.29
N THR A 191 27.79 -12.43 10.81
CA THR A 191 27.58 -13.87 10.64
C THR A 191 27.24 -14.56 11.95
N GLY A 192 27.59 -13.96 13.09
CA GLY A 192 27.32 -14.49 14.43
C GLY A 192 26.96 -13.37 15.40
N VAL A 193 25.99 -13.65 16.27
CA VAL A 193 25.52 -12.72 17.31
C VAL A 193 25.35 -13.52 18.59
N ASP A 194 26.10 -13.16 19.63
CA ASP A 194 26.01 -13.75 20.96
C ASP A 194 25.52 -12.72 21.97
N LEU A 195 24.32 -12.97 22.51
CA LEU A 195 23.61 -12.16 23.50
C LEU A 195 23.37 -12.94 24.80
N SER A 196 24.05 -14.07 25.00
CA SER A 196 23.82 -14.99 26.14
C SER A 196 23.87 -14.32 27.51
N ARG A 197 24.64 -13.24 27.63
CA ARG A 197 24.83 -12.46 28.87
C ARG A 197 23.95 -11.22 28.99
N CYS A 198 23.09 -10.92 28.00
CA CYS A 198 22.18 -9.77 28.07
C CYS A 198 20.95 -10.09 28.93
N THR A 199 21.13 -10.13 30.25
CA THR A 199 20.10 -10.58 31.21
C THR A 199 18.86 -9.68 31.33
N ALA A 200 18.92 -8.44 30.82
CA ALA A 200 17.82 -7.48 30.83
C ALA A 200 17.27 -7.19 29.42
N LEU A 201 17.60 -8.00 28.42
CA LEU A 201 17.21 -7.75 27.04
C LEU A 201 15.68 -7.90 26.89
N GLU A 202 15.01 -6.82 26.51
CA GLU A 202 13.56 -6.77 26.29
C GLU A 202 13.21 -6.73 24.79
N ILE A 203 14.05 -6.08 23.98
CA ILE A 203 13.77 -5.81 22.57
C ILE A 203 14.95 -6.28 21.72
N LEU A 204 14.67 -7.19 20.78
CA LEU A 204 15.63 -7.64 19.79
C LEU A 204 15.09 -7.42 18.38
N SER A 205 15.81 -6.64 17.57
CA SER A 205 15.44 -6.33 16.20
C SER A 205 16.58 -6.66 15.24
N ILE A 206 16.31 -7.55 14.28
CA ILE A 206 17.20 -7.93 13.19
C ILE A 206 16.51 -7.56 11.88
N LYS A 207 17.05 -6.60 11.14
CA LYS A 207 16.46 -6.13 9.89
C LYS A 207 17.50 -6.07 8.79
N GLU A 208 17.14 -6.49 7.58
CA GLU A 208 18.00 -6.31 6.40
C GLU A 208 19.43 -6.82 6.67
N SER A 209 19.54 -7.95 7.38
CA SER A 209 20.81 -8.49 7.87
C SER A 209 20.91 -9.94 7.45
N SER A 210 21.15 -10.12 6.16
CA SER A 210 20.97 -11.38 5.46
C SER A 210 21.97 -12.46 5.89
N LYS A 211 23.15 -12.10 6.40
CA LYS A 211 24.17 -13.09 6.80
C LYS A 211 24.02 -13.62 8.23
N ILE A 212 23.15 -13.02 9.04
CA ILE A 212 22.85 -13.53 10.38
C ILE A 212 21.93 -14.74 10.21
N ALA A 213 22.43 -15.91 10.55
CA ALA A 213 21.68 -17.17 10.48
C ALA A 213 21.38 -17.78 11.85
N ILE A 214 22.21 -17.50 12.86
CA ILE A 214 22.09 -18.02 14.22
C ILE A 214 22.35 -16.88 15.20
N ILE A 215 21.57 -16.85 16.27
CA ILE A 215 21.72 -15.95 17.41
C ILE A 215 21.78 -16.81 18.67
N THR A 216 22.76 -16.56 19.53
CA THR A 216 22.75 -17.08 20.89
C THR A 216 21.95 -16.11 21.75
N TYR A 217 20.79 -16.55 22.24
CA TYR A 217 19.89 -15.72 23.04
C TYR A 217 20.29 -15.71 24.52
N PRO A 218 19.79 -14.74 25.33
CA PRO A 218 19.98 -14.72 26.78
C PRO A 218 19.49 -16.01 27.45
N GLU A 219 20.12 -16.40 28.56
CA GLU A 219 19.72 -17.58 29.35
C GLU A 219 18.27 -17.47 29.86
N ASN A 220 17.88 -16.27 30.33
CA ASN A 220 16.49 -15.99 30.69
C ASN A 220 15.76 -15.35 29.52
N ILE A 221 15.14 -16.16 28.68
CA ILE A 221 14.45 -15.69 27.48
C ILE A 221 13.13 -14.95 27.78
N ALA A 222 12.58 -15.12 28.98
CA ALA A 222 11.31 -14.51 29.38
C ALA A 222 11.38 -12.98 29.50
N THR A 223 12.58 -12.39 29.49
CA THR A 223 12.72 -10.93 29.47
C THR A 223 12.40 -10.34 28.11
N ILE A 224 12.51 -11.09 27.01
CA ILE A 224 12.26 -10.58 25.67
C ILE A 224 10.76 -10.43 25.47
N THR A 225 10.32 -9.17 25.30
CA THR A 225 8.92 -8.80 25.08
C THR A 225 8.63 -8.42 23.63
N SER A 226 9.67 -8.13 22.84
CA SER A 226 9.53 -7.77 21.42
C SER A 226 10.64 -8.38 20.58
N LEU A 227 10.25 -9.14 19.55
CA LEU A 227 11.15 -9.72 18.57
C LEU A 227 10.78 -9.24 17.17
N THR A 228 11.75 -8.71 16.45
CA THR A 228 11.63 -8.44 15.01
C THR A 228 12.75 -9.13 14.25
N ILE A 229 12.38 -9.90 13.24
CA ILE A 229 13.28 -10.54 12.28
C ILE A 229 12.72 -10.29 10.88
N GLU A 230 13.34 -9.37 10.15
CA GLU A 230 12.90 -8.90 8.84
C GLU A 230 14.04 -9.04 7.82
N ASN A 231 13.75 -9.71 6.70
CA ASN A 231 14.69 -9.96 5.61
C ASN A 231 16.05 -10.57 6.06
N SER A 232 16.03 -11.42 7.10
CA SER A 232 17.22 -12.18 7.55
C SER A 232 17.21 -13.62 7.01
N ASN A 233 18.32 -14.36 7.17
CA ASN A 233 18.38 -15.79 6.85
C ASN A 233 18.00 -16.72 8.02
N ILE A 234 17.42 -16.19 9.10
CA ILE A 234 16.87 -16.98 10.21
C ILE A 234 15.53 -17.57 9.76
N ARG A 235 15.56 -18.75 9.12
CA ARG A 235 14.39 -19.37 8.46
C ARG A 235 13.69 -20.44 9.31
N ASN A 236 14.30 -20.84 10.42
CA ASN A 236 13.67 -21.74 11.38
C ASN A 236 13.78 -21.04 12.73
N LEU A 237 12.64 -20.69 13.30
CA LEU A 237 12.58 -19.99 14.57
C LEU A 237 11.75 -20.81 15.55
N ASP A 238 12.36 -21.22 16.65
CA ASP A 238 11.66 -21.90 17.73
C ASP A 238 11.62 -20.97 18.94
N ILE A 239 10.41 -20.53 19.31
CA ILE A 239 10.15 -19.61 20.42
C ILE A 239 9.11 -20.15 21.41
N HIS A 240 8.95 -21.47 21.51
CA HIS A 240 7.97 -22.08 22.43
C HIS A 240 8.15 -21.60 23.89
N ASP A 241 9.40 -21.44 24.35
CA ASP A 241 9.74 -21.00 25.72
C ASP A 241 9.68 -19.47 25.93
N TRP A 242 9.35 -18.67 24.91
CA TRP A 242 9.40 -17.21 24.98
C TRP A 242 8.15 -16.63 25.64
N SER A 243 7.95 -16.95 26.91
CA SER A 243 6.73 -16.65 27.67
C SER A 243 6.46 -15.15 27.86
N GLY A 244 7.49 -14.30 27.84
CA GLY A 244 7.34 -12.85 27.96
C GLY A 244 6.96 -12.12 26.66
N LEU A 245 6.92 -12.82 25.53
CA LEU A 245 6.80 -12.20 24.21
C LEU A 245 5.41 -11.59 23.98
N LYS A 246 5.38 -10.28 23.71
CA LYS A 246 4.16 -9.52 23.40
C LYS A 246 4.02 -9.18 21.93
N ASN A 247 5.14 -8.89 21.29
CA ASN A 247 5.18 -8.42 19.91
C ASN A 247 6.14 -9.29 19.09
N LEU A 248 5.62 -9.89 18.03
CA LEU A 248 6.38 -10.71 17.11
C LEU A 248 6.24 -10.17 15.68
N ASN A 249 7.36 -9.87 15.04
CA ASN A 249 7.43 -9.68 13.60
C ASN A 249 8.45 -10.64 13.00
N TYR A 250 7.95 -11.66 12.31
CA TYR A 250 8.75 -12.68 11.65
C TYR A 250 8.48 -12.68 10.14
N ALA A 251 9.38 -12.04 9.40
CA ALA A 251 9.32 -11.87 7.95
C ALA A 251 10.71 -12.15 7.32
N PRO A 252 11.18 -13.41 7.31
CA PRO A 252 12.50 -13.77 6.80
C PRO A 252 12.67 -13.49 5.30
N SER A 253 13.90 -13.62 4.80
CA SER A 253 14.22 -13.36 3.39
C SER A 253 13.54 -14.35 2.44
N GLY A 254 13.36 -15.60 2.88
CA GLY A 254 12.75 -16.69 2.11
C GLY A 254 11.78 -17.52 2.93
N THR A 255 11.35 -18.65 2.34
CA THR A 255 10.42 -19.59 2.97
C THR A 255 10.97 -20.10 4.31
N ALA A 256 10.11 -20.12 5.33
CA ALA A 256 10.49 -20.38 6.71
C ALA A 256 9.48 -21.23 7.50
N THR A 257 9.90 -21.64 8.69
CA THR A 257 9.08 -22.30 9.72
C THR A 257 9.20 -21.57 11.05
N ILE A 258 8.15 -21.64 11.85
CA ILE A 258 8.12 -21.06 13.19
C ILE A 258 7.33 -21.97 14.14
N VAL A 259 7.82 -22.08 15.38
CA VAL A 259 7.07 -22.62 16.53
C VAL A 259 6.78 -21.44 17.44
N LEU A 260 5.50 -21.14 17.67
CA LEU A 260 5.04 -20.01 18.50
C LEU A 260 5.12 -20.35 20.01
N PRO A 261 5.08 -19.33 20.90
CA PRO A 261 5.14 -19.55 22.35
C PRO A 261 4.02 -20.44 22.88
N ASP A 262 4.37 -21.32 23.82
CA ASP A 262 3.42 -22.18 24.54
C ASP A 262 2.54 -21.37 25.51
N GLU A 263 3.16 -20.39 26.18
CA GLU A 263 2.47 -19.41 27.02
C GLU A 263 1.83 -18.32 26.15
N THR A 264 0.53 -18.38 25.98
CA THR A 264 -0.18 -17.60 24.97
C THR A 264 -0.75 -16.28 25.48
N GLU A 265 -0.73 -16.04 26.79
CA GLU A 265 -1.41 -14.92 27.43
C GLU A 265 -0.75 -13.56 27.13
N ASN A 266 0.54 -13.52 26.82
CA ASN A 266 1.25 -12.26 26.61
C ASN A 266 1.23 -11.76 25.16
N LEU A 267 1.01 -12.64 24.19
CA LEU A 267 1.17 -12.30 22.77
C LEU A 267 -0.01 -11.44 22.28
N GLU A 268 0.29 -10.18 21.95
CA GLU A 268 -0.69 -9.15 21.59
C GLU A 268 -0.65 -8.83 20.09
N THR A 269 0.54 -8.81 19.48
CA THR A 269 0.72 -8.50 18.06
C THR A 269 1.63 -9.50 17.36
N VAL A 270 1.19 -9.98 16.19
CA VAL A 270 1.88 -11.01 15.42
C VAL A 270 1.89 -10.64 13.94
N ILE A 271 3.07 -10.63 13.35
CA ILE A 271 3.30 -10.54 11.91
C ILE A 271 4.08 -11.77 11.47
N LEU A 272 3.52 -12.57 10.57
CA LEU A 272 4.07 -13.80 10.04
C LEU A 272 4.04 -13.75 8.51
N LYS A 273 5.22 -13.77 7.88
CA LYS A 273 5.35 -13.74 6.43
C LYS A 273 6.21 -14.88 5.91
N LYS A 274 5.89 -15.36 4.72
CA LYS A 274 6.68 -16.37 3.98
C LYS A 274 6.84 -17.70 4.74
N LEU A 275 5.84 -18.08 5.53
CA LEU A 275 5.80 -19.40 6.16
C LEU A 275 5.48 -20.49 5.13
N SER A 276 6.03 -21.66 5.37
CA SER A 276 5.76 -22.90 4.63
C SER A 276 4.60 -23.73 5.19
N SER A 277 4.09 -23.37 6.37
CA SER A 277 3.02 -24.10 7.04
C SER A 277 1.72 -24.03 6.24
N LYS A 278 1.02 -25.17 6.16
CA LYS A 278 -0.34 -25.26 5.58
C LYS A 278 -1.41 -24.68 6.49
N THR A 279 -1.16 -24.70 7.79
CA THR A 279 -2.06 -24.18 8.81
C THR A 279 -1.27 -23.31 9.77
N ILE A 280 -1.94 -22.31 10.35
CA ILE A 280 -1.45 -21.56 11.50
C ILE A 280 -2.58 -21.58 12.51
N ASP A 281 -2.42 -22.38 13.55
CA ASP A 281 -3.39 -22.48 14.65
C ASP A 281 -3.11 -21.37 15.67
N LEU A 282 -4.02 -20.40 15.74
CA LEU A 282 -3.95 -19.33 16.73
C LEU A 282 -5.04 -19.45 17.80
N SER A 283 -5.70 -20.60 17.90
CA SER A 283 -6.86 -20.85 18.77
C SER A 283 -6.56 -20.70 20.28
N LYS A 284 -5.29 -20.60 20.66
CA LYS A 284 -4.88 -20.41 22.06
C LYS A 284 -4.53 -18.95 22.40
N TYR A 285 -4.37 -18.06 21.43
CA TYR A 285 -3.88 -16.68 21.63
C TYR A 285 -5.05 -15.70 21.80
N THR A 286 -5.74 -15.80 22.93
CA THR A 286 -6.98 -15.03 23.20
C THR A 286 -6.75 -13.54 23.44
N ASN A 287 -5.50 -13.15 23.77
CA ASN A 287 -5.09 -11.75 23.95
C ASN A 287 -4.59 -11.08 22.68
N LEU A 288 -4.53 -11.79 21.55
CA LEU A 288 -4.11 -11.24 20.28
C LEU A 288 -5.06 -10.12 19.83
N THR A 289 -4.50 -8.94 19.59
CA THR A 289 -5.24 -7.74 19.13
C THR A 289 -4.99 -7.45 17.65
N SER A 290 -3.81 -7.83 17.13
CA SER A 290 -3.43 -7.62 15.73
C SER A 290 -2.69 -8.84 15.16
N LEU A 291 -3.16 -9.33 14.01
CA LEU A 291 -2.54 -10.39 13.23
C LEU A 291 -2.31 -9.95 11.79
N GLU A 292 -1.07 -10.06 11.30
CA GLU A 292 -0.74 -10.03 9.88
C GLU A 292 -0.09 -11.35 9.46
N ALA A 293 -0.81 -12.19 8.73
CA ALA A 293 -0.30 -13.42 8.14
C ALA A 293 -0.29 -13.29 6.61
N THR A 294 0.74 -12.68 6.00
CA THR A 294 0.75 -12.35 4.56
C THR A 294 1.85 -13.06 3.78
N ASN A 295 1.60 -13.31 2.49
CA ASN A 295 2.56 -13.97 1.59
C ASN A 295 3.02 -15.36 2.07
N ASN A 296 2.14 -16.12 2.72
CA ASN A 296 2.36 -17.50 3.12
C ASN A 296 1.87 -18.41 1.99
N SER A 297 2.76 -18.71 1.04
CA SER A 297 2.42 -19.38 -0.23
C SER A 297 1.88 -20.81 -0.11
N SER A 298 1.98 -21.41 1.08
CA SER A 298 1.49 -22.76 1.37
C SER A 298 0.30 -22.78 2.33
N LEU A 299 -0.10 -21.64 2.90
CA LEU A 299 -1.20 -21.55 3.86
C LEU A 299 -2.53 -21.88 3.19
N GLU A 300 -3.18 -22.94 3.66
CA GLU A 300 -4.46 -23.46 3.17
C GLU A 300 -5.60 -23.11 4.14
N GLU A 301 -5.32 -23.04 5.44
CA GLU A 301 -6.29 -22.75 6.51
C GLU A 301 -5.72 -21.79 7.57
N LEU A 302 -6.55 -20.84 8.00
CA LEU A 302 -6.25 -19.93 9.11
C LEU A 302 -7.46 -19.89 10.07
N ASP A 303 -7.25 -20.28 11.32
CA ASP A 303 -8.27 -20.25 12.37
C ASP A 303 -7.90 -19.24 13.47
N VAL A 304 -8.77 -18.24 13.67
CA VAL A 304 -8.68 -17.22 14.72
C VAL A 304 -9.97 -17.11 15.54
N ASN A 305 -10.77 -18.18 15.60
CA ASN A 305 -12.11 -18.19 16.20
C ASN A 305 -12.18 -17.73 17.67
N THR A 306 -11.13 -18.02 18.46
CA THR A 306 -11.02 -17.72 19.90
C THR A 306 -10.24 -16.44 20.18
N CYS A 307 -9.67 -15.78 19.17
CA CYS A 307 -8.97 -14.50 19.30
C CYS A 307 -9.98 -13.37 19.56
N SER A 308 -10.62 -13.40 20.73
CA SER A 308 -11.78 -12.56 21.09
C SER A 308 -11.48 -11.06 21.15
N LYS A 309 -10.20 -10.69 21.27
CA LYS A 309 -9.72 -9.30 21.27
C LYS A 309 -9.17 -8.83 19.91
N LEU A 310 -9.20 -9.68 18.88
CA LEU A 310 -8.60 -9.38 17.58
C LEU A 310 -9.36 -8.25 16.88
N SER A 311 -8.76 -7.07 16.81
CA SER A 311 -9.30 -5.89 16.14
C SER A 311 -8.79 -5.73 14.72
N LYS A 312 -7.62 -6.29 14.41
CA LYS A 312 -6.98 -6.22 13.09
C LYS A 312 -6.56 -7.60 12.59
N LEU A 313 -7.06 -7.97 11.41
CA LEU A 313 -6.69 -9.20 10.71
C LEU A 313 -6.31 -8.91 9.25
N ILE A 314 -5.03 -9.11 8.92
CA ILE A 314 -4.52 -9.03 7.55
C ILE A 314 -4.00 -10.41 7.14
N CYS A 315 -4.69 -11.07 6.22
CA CYS A 315 -4.32 -12.39 5.67
C CYS A 315 -4.26 -12.39 4.13
N LYS A 316 -3.95 -11.23 3.54
CA LYS A 316 -3.89 -11.04 2.09
C LYS A 316 -2.74 -11.78 1.40
N SER A 317 -2.91 -12.01 0.10
CA SER A 317 -1.90 -12.60 -0.79
C SER A 317 -1.46 -14.00 -0.36
N ASN A 318 -2.33 -14.74 0.32
CA ASN A 318 -2.18 -16.17 0.59
C ASN A 318 -2.96 -16.94 -0.46
N THR A 319 -2.35 -17.15 -1.63
CA THR A 319 -3.03 -17.67 -2.84
C THR A 319 -3.54 -19.11 -2.74
N LYS A 320 -3.28 -19.81 -1.62
CA LYS A 320 -3.82 -21.14 -1.31
C LYS A 320 -4.81 -21.14 -0.14
N LEU A 321 -5.01 -20.01 0.54
CA LEU A 321 -5.86 -19.92 1.72
C LEU A 321 -7.33 -20.09 1.29
N ALA A 322 -7.86 -21.28 1.49
CA ALA A 322 -9.20 -21.69 1.07
C ALA A 322 -10.19 -21.72 2.23
N THR A 323 -9.70 -21.72 3.47
CA THR A 323 -10.54 -21.70 4.69
C THR A 323 -10.03 -20.64 5.66
N LEU A 324 -10.91 -19.72 6.02
CA LEU A 324 -10.67 -18.68 7.01
C LEU A 324 -11.77 -18.71 8.07
N THR A 325 -11.41 -19.03 9.31
CA THR A 325 -12.35 -19.01 10.44
C THR A 325 -12.12 -17.73 11.23
N LEU A 326 -13.09 -16.81 11.17
CA LEU A 326 -13.03 -15.50 11.81
C LEU A 326 -13.37 -15.57 13.32
N PRO A 327 -12.99 -14.53 14.11
CA PRO A 327 -13.31 -14.49 15.54
C PRO A 327 -14.81 -14.56 15.81
N THR A 328 -15.20 -15.33 16.83
CA THR A 328 -16.59 -15.44 17.30
C THR A 328 -17.12 -14.12 17.91
N ALA A 329 -16.22 -13.31 18.47
CA ALA A 329 -16.52 -11.96 18.97
C ALA A 329 -16.59 -10.95 17.81
N LYS A 330 -17.70 -10.94 17.07
CA LYS A 330 -17.88 -10.21 15.80
C LYS A 330 -17.75 -8.69 15.90
N THR A 331 -17.91 -8.14 17.11
CA THR A 331 -17.82 -6.70 17.38
C THR A 331 -16.39 -6.22 17.64
N ALA A 332 -15.42 -7.13 17.84
CA ALA A 332 -14.03 -6.77 18.11
C ALA A 332 -13.28 -6.34 16.84
N LEU A 333 -13.54 -7.02 15.71
CA LEU A 333 -12.82 -6.81 14.46
C LEU A 333 -13.23 -5.48 13.81
N THR A 334 -12.26 -4.58 13.64
CA THR A 334 -12.43 -3.27 13.00
C THR A 334 -11.72 -3.18 11.64
N GLU A 335 -10.70 -4.00 11.42
CA GLU A 335 -9.95 -4.05 10.15
C GLU A 335 -9.80 -5.49 9.67
N LEU A 336 -10.25 -5.76 8.44
CA LEU A 336 -10.09 -7.05 7.77
C LEU A 336 -9.54 -6.84 6.36
N ASN A 337 -8.42 -7.49 6.06
CA ASN A 337 -7.90 -7.60 4.69
C ASN A 337 -7.60 -9.06 4.35
N CYS A 338 -8.38 -9.63 3.44
CA CYS A 338 -8.28 -11.01 2.96
C CYS A 338 -8.16 -11.09 1.42
N GLU A 339 -7.67 -10.00 0.81
CA GLU A 339 -7.52 -9.86 -0.64
C GLU A 339 -6.60 -10.92 -1.27
N TYR A 340 -6.96 -11.36 -2.48
CA TYR A 340 -6.23 -12.34 -3.29
C TYR A 340 -5.86 -13.62 -2.51
N THR A 341 -6.86 -14.15 -1.83
CA THR A 341 -6.85 -15.49 -1.21
C THR A 341 -7.58 -16.49 -2.11
N ALA A 342 -7.55 -17.78 -1.77
CA ALA A 342 -8.31 -18.82 -2.48
C ALA A 342 -9.71 -19.06 -1.88
N LEU A 343 -10.22 -18.12 -1.08
CA LEU A 343 -11.52 -18.21 -0.45
C LEU A 343 -12.62 -18.24 -1.53
N ALA A 344 -13.46 -19.27 -1.50
CA ALA A 344 -14.63 -19.35 -2.37
C ALA A 344 -15.71 -18.34 -1.95
N SER A 345 -15.91 -18.21 -0.64
CA SER A 345 -16.88 -17.30 -0.04
C SER A 345 -16.36 -16.72 1.29
N ILE A 346 -16.91 -15.59 1.69
CA ILE A 346 -16.74 -15.03 3.04
C ILE A 346 -18.05 -14.40 3.49
N ASN A 347 -18.48 -14.70 4.72
CA ASN A 347 -19.70 -14.13 5.29
C ASN A 347 -19.36 -13.14 6.41
N LEU A 348 -19.53 -11.84 6.12
CA LEU A 348 -19.22 -10.75 7.04
C LEU A 348 -20.47 -10.06 7.58
N LYS A 349 -21.67 -10.62 7.33
CA LYS A 349 -22.97 -10.00 7.63
C LYS A 349 -23.06 -9.44 9.06
N GLU A 350 -22.54 -10.17 10.04
CA GLU A 350 -22.63 -9.82 11.46
C GLU A 350 -21.42 -9.03 12.00
N TYR A 351 -20.42 -8.72 11.17
CA TYR A 351 -19.22 -7.96 11.58
C TYR A 351 -19.46 -6.45 11.43
N THR A 352 -20.48 -5.95 12.13
CA THR A 352 -21.04 -4.59 11.96
C THR A 352 -20.13 -3.46 12.42
N ASN A 353 -19.07 -3.78 13.17
CA ASN A 353 -18.08 -2.81 13.68
C ASN A 353 -16.86 -2.65 12.77
N LEU A 354 -16.82 -3.34 11.62
CA LEU A 354 -15.77 -3.14 10.64
C LEU A 354 -15.73 -1.67 10.18
N GLN A 355 -14.52 -1.13 10.14
CA GLN A 355 -14.20 0.22 9.68
C GLN A 355 -13.49 0.15 8.32
N MET A 356 -12.61 -0.85 8.17
CA MET A 356 -11.84 -1.08 6.95
C MET A 356 -11.99 -2.53 6.51
N LEU A 357 -12.44 -2.74 5.28
CA LEU A 357 -12.59 -4.06 4.68
C LEU A 357 -11.97 -4.09 3.29
N ASN A 358 -11.07 -5.03 3.06
CA ASN A 358 -10.66 -5.42 1.72
C ASN A 358 -10.86 -6.94 1.55
N CYS A 359 -11.80 -7.29 0.66
CA CYS A 359 -12.20 -8.66 0.34
C CYS A 359 -12.05 -8.96 -1.16
N SER A 360 -11.13 -8.28 -1.83
CA SER A 360 -10.98 -8.35 -3.28
C SER A 360 -10.53 -9.73 -3.76
N GLY A 361 -11.08 -10.17 -4.90
CA GLY A 361 -10.84 -11.49 -5.49
C GLY A 361 -11.64 -12.64 -4.87
N ILE A 362 -12.60 -12.37 -3.98
CA ILE A 362 -13.46 -13.39 -3.36
C ILE A 362 -14.84 -13.36 -4.04
N LYS A 363 -15.19 -14.45 -4.75
CA LYS A 363 -16.39 -14.51 -5.60
C LYS A 363 -17.71 -14.35 -4.83
N GLU A 364 -17.81 -14.95 -3.65
CA GLU A 364 -19.02 -14.91 -2.84
C GLU A 364 -18.78 -14.17 -1.52
N ALA A 365 -18.60 -12.85 -1.61
CA ALA A 365 -18.42 -11.99 -0.44
C ALA A 365 -19.76 -11.40 0.03
N THR A 366 -20.25 -11.83 1.20
CA THR A 366 -21.37 -11.18 1.89
C THR A 366 -20.82 -10.09 2.79
N LEU A 367 -21.16 -8.83 2.50
CA LEU A 367 -20.68 -7.67 3.25
C LEU A 367 -21.44 -7.47 4.58
N PRO A 368 -20.89 -6.70 5.54
CA PRO A 368 -21.57 -6.41 6.81
C PRO A 368 -22.93 -5.73 6.63
N GLU A 369 -23.91 -6.17 7.42
CA GLU A 369 -25.19 -5.49 7.54
C GLU A 369 -25.02 -4.27 8.48
N ASN A 370 -25.75 -3.18 8.24
CA ASN A 370 -25.75 -2.01 9.14
C ASN A 370 -24.33 -1.47 9.44
N ALA A 371 -23.51 -1.35 8.40
CA ALA A 371 -22.11 -0.97 8.46
C ALA A 371 -21.88 0.54 8.70
N ALA A 372 -22.52 1.09 9.73
CA ALA A 372 -22.43 2.51 10.07
C ALA A 372 -21.02 2.93 10.49
N THR A 373 -20.14 2.00 10.90
CA THR A 373 -18.74 2.30 11.25
C THR A 373 -17.78 2.25 10.07
N MET A 374 -18.20 1.72 8.91
CA MET A 374 -17.34 1.50 7.76
C MET A 374 -16.91 2.84 7.14
N THR A 375 -15.61 3.02 6.97
CA THR A 375 -15.01 4.20 6.33
C THR A 375 -14.30 3.85 5.02
N SER A 376 -13.82 2.60 4.88
CA SER A 376 -13.14 2.11 3.67
C SER A 376 -13.58 0.70 3.28
N LEU A 377 -14.05 0.55 2.05
CA LEU A 377 -14.48 -0.73 1.47
C LEU A 377 -13.79 -0.97 0.13
N THR A 378 -13.09 -2.09 0.01
CA THR A 378 -12.54 -2.61 -1.24
C THR A 378 -13.11 -4.00 -1.51
N CYS A 379 -13.78 -4.16 -2.65
CA CYS A 379 -14.43 -5.38 -3.11
C CYS A 379 -14.19 -5.62 -4.61
N LYS A 380 -12.96 -5.36 -5.05
CA LYS A 380 -12.52 -5.48 -6.44
C LYS A 380 -12.50 -6.94 -6.89
N GLU A 381 -12.82 -7.23 -8.16
CA GLU A 381 -12.73 -8.59 -8.73
C GLU A 381 -13.58 -9.66 -8.00
N ASN A 382 -14.70 -9.25 -7.40
CA ASN A 382 -15.59 -10.16 -6.68
C ASN A 382 -16.73 -10.74 -7.54
N GLY A 383 -16.85 -10.34 -8.82
CA GLY A 383 -17.93 -10.78 -9.71
C GLY A 383 -19.32 -10.27 -9.28
N LEU A 384 -19.38 -9.16 -8.54
CA LEU A 384 -20.62 -8.58 -8.04
C LEU A 384 -21.47 -8.02 -9.18
N LYS A 385 -22.77 -8.31 -9.21
CA LYS A 385 -23.73 -7.77 -10.20
C LYS A 385 -24.46 -6.52 -9.73
N THR A 386 -24.62 -6.41 -8.42
CA THR A 386 -25.21 -5.27 -7.72
C THR A 386 -24.46 -5.09 -6.40
N LEU A 387 -24.32 -3.85 -5.97
CA LEU A 387 -23.74 -3.52 -4.67
C LEU A 387 -24.70 -2.60 -3.92
N ASP A 388 -25.14 -3.01 -2.74
CA ASP A 388 -25.95 -2.19 -1.86
C ASP A 388 -25.11 -1.67 -0.69
N ILE A 389 -24.82 -0.38 -0.71
CA ILE A 389 -24.17 0.34 0.38
C ILE A 389 -25.08 1.39 1.01
N SER A 390 -26.41 1.26 0.90
CA SER A 390 -27.37 2.23 1.44
C SER A 390 -27.24 2.49 2.95
N SER A 391 -26.74 1.52 3.73
CA SER A 391 -26.51 1.67 5.17
C SER A 391 -25.14 2.26 5.55
N TYR A 392 -24.24 2.48 4.59
CA TYR A 392 -22.83 2.84 4.84
C TYR A 392 -22.65 4.37 4.93
N ILE A 393 -23.38 5.02 5.83
CA ILE A 393 -23.48 6.49 5.93
C ILE A 393 -22.16 7.23 6.24
N ASN A 394 -21.13 6.52 6.73
CA ASN A 394 -19.81 7.05 7.07
C ASN A 394 -18.71 6.62 6.08
N LEU A 395 -19.06 5.93 4.98
CA LEU A 395 -18.07 5.48 4.00
C LEU A 395 -17.44 6.67 3.29
N THR A 396 -16.11 6.72 3.29
CA THR A 396 -15.34 7.76 2.60
C THR A 396 -14.64 7.23 1.35
N TYR A 397 -14.41 5.92 1.28
CA TYR A 397 -13.74 5.27 0.16
C TYR A 397 -14.41 3.94 -0.21
N LEU A 398 -14.73 3.79 -1.49
CA LEU A 398 -15.22 2.56 -2.11
C LEU A 398 -14.40 2.25 -3.36
N ASP A 399 -13.72 1.11 -3.38
CA ASP A 399 -13.25 0.49 -4.62
C ASP A 399 -14.07 -0.78 -4.89
N CYS A 400 -14.87 -0.72 -5.95
CA CYS A 400 -15.68 -1.81 -6.46
C CYS A 400 -15.35 -2.11 -7.93
N SER A 401 -14.14 -1.76 -8.35
CA SER A 401 -13.68 -1.93 -9.72
C SER A 401 -13.59 -3.40 -10.14
N TYR A 402 -13.57 -3.65 -11.45
CA TYR A 402 -13.43 -5.00 -12.03
C TYR A 402 -14.49 -6.00 -11.53
N ASN A 403 -15.75 -5.56 -11.46
CA ASN A 403 -16.89 -6.40 -11.14
C ASN A 403 -17.85 -6.50 -12.34
N GLU A 404 -19.04 -7.05 -12.13
CA GLU A 404 -20.11 -7.11 -13.12
C GLU A 404 -21.24 -6.13 -12.77
N LEU A 405 -20.94 -5.04 -12.06
CA LEU A 405 -21.96 -4.17 -11.46
C LEU A 405 -22.79 -3.48 -12.54
N THR A 406 -24.10 -3.57 -12.41
CA THR A 406 -25.07 -2.81 -13.23
C THR A 406 -25.69 -1.65 -12.47
N LYS A 407 -25.58 -1.66 -11.13
CA LYS A 407 -26.12 -0.65 -10.22
C LYS A 407 -25.39 -0.67 -8.88
N ILE A 408 -25.20 0.51 -8.29
CA ILE A 408 -24.79 0.69 -6.89
C ILE A 408 -25.91 1.44 -6.17
N LEU A 409 -26.38 0.93 -5.03
CA LEU A 409 -27.28 1.65 -4.14
C LEU A 409 -26.45 2.37 -3.09
N VAL A 410 -26.64 3.69 -2.95
CA VAL A 410 -25.90 4.55 -2.03
C VAL A 410 -26.82 5.13 -0.95
N PRO A 411 -26.28 5.56 0.21
CA PRO A 411 -27.11 6.17 1.24
C PRO A 411 -27.81 7.44 0.75
N GLU A 412 -29.04 7.68 1.23
CA GLU A 412 -29.78 8.93 0.94
C GLU A 412 -29.04 10.17 1.44
N SER A 413 -28.33 10.03 2.56
CA SER A 413 -27.50 11.08 3.14
C SER A 413 -26.18 10.50 3.65
N LEU A 414 -25.08 11.06 3.16
CA LEU A 414 -23.73 10.73 3.61
C LEU A 414 -23.26 11.76 4.64
N ASN A 415 -22.52 11.31 5.65
CA ASN A 415 -21.92 12.21 6.63
C ASN A 415 -20.69 12.92 6.05
N GLN A 416 -19.96 12.26 5.15
CA GLN A 416 -18.71 12.77 4.54
C GLN A 416 -18.71 12.56 3.02
N ILE A 417 -17.68 13.11 2.35
CA ILE A 417 -17.44 12.83 0.93
C ILE A 417 -17.06 11.35 0.77
N LEU A 418 -17.75 10.68 -0.15
CA LEU A 418 -17.51 9.31 -0.58
C LEU A 418 -16.84 9.33 -1.96
N GLU A 419 -15.62 8.82 -2.01
CA GLU A 419 -14.89 8.57 -3.26
C GLU A 419 -15.14 7.13 -3.72
N ILE A 420 -15.66 6.97 -4.94
CA ILE A 420 -16.05 5.68 -5.53
C ILE A 420 -15.23 5.44 -6.79
N ASP A 421 -14.41 4.38 -6.79
CA ASP A 421 -13.93 3.78 -8.02
C ASP A 421 -14.84 2.60 -8.39
N CYS A 422 -15.58 2.76 -9.48
CA CYS A 422 -16.44 1.72 -10.06
C CYS A 422 -15.99 1.33 -11.48
N SER A 423 -14.71 1.56 -11.81
CA SER A 423 -14.13 1.22 -13.10
C SER A 423 -14.24 -0.27 -13.45
N TYR A 424 -14.28 -0.59 -14.74
CA TYR A 424 -14.37 -1.94 -15.28
C TYR A 424 -15.59 -2.70 -14.75
N ASN A 425 -16.77 -2.07 -14.85
CA ASN A 425 -18.08 -2.65 -14.55
C ASN A 425 -19.02 -2.55 -15.76
N TYR A 426 -20.29 -2.94 -15.60
CA TYR A 426 -21.35 -2.87 -16.61
C TYR A 426 -22.39 -1.79 -16.31
N MET A 427 -22.01 -0.76 -15.57
CA MET A 427 -22.90 0.32 -15.20
C MET A 427 -23.14 1.23 -16.39
N ILE A 428 -24.39 1.66 -16.54
CA ILE A 428 -24.80 2.68 -17.50
C ILE A 428 -25.12 3.96 -16.75
N MET A 429 -24.98 5.11 -17.41
CA MET A 429 -25.15 6.42 -16.76
C MET A 429 -26.45 6.58 -15.93
N PRO A 430 -27.62 6.00 -16.29
CA PRO A 430 -28.83 6.06 -15.46
C PRO A 430 -28.74 5.32 -14.13
N ASN A 431 -27.74 4.46 -13.96
CA ASN A 431 -27.55 3.61 -12.78
C ASN A 431 -26.29 3.98 -12.00
N PHE A 432 -25.58 5.04 -12.39
CA PHE A 432 -24.45 5.56 -11.62
C PHE A 432 -24.93 6.00 -10.23
N PRO A 433 -24.08 5.84 -9.19
CA PRO A 433 -24.38 6.35 -7.87
C PRO A 433 -24.48 7.89 -7.93
N GLU A 434 -25.49 8.44 -7.28
CA GLU A 434 -25.78 9.87 -7.25
C GLU A 434 -25.94 10.32 -5.81
N GLY A 435 -25.46 11.52 -5.46
CA GLY A 435 -25.65 12.04 -4.12
C GLY A 435 -24.76 13.20 -3.76
N GLU A 436 -25.19 13.98 -2.76
CA GLU A 436 -24.62 15.29 -2.43
C GLU A 436 -23.20 15.27 -1.85
N LYS A 437 -22.58 14.10 -1.75
CA LYS A 437 -21.22 13.92 -1.27
C LYS A 437 -20.47 12.85 -2.06
N ILE A 438 -20.83 12.58 -3.30
CA ILE A 438 -20.24 11.49 -4.09
C ILE A 438 -19.27 12.02 -5.15
N LYS A 439 -18.03 11.52 -5.12
CA LYS A 439 -17.06 11.65 -6.20
C LYS A 439 -16.85 10.28 -6.83
N MET A 440 -17.02 10.17 -8.14
CA MET A 440 -16.96 8.89 -8.84
C MET A 440 -15.90 8.90 -9.93
N SER A 441 -15.11 7.83 -9.99
CA SER A 441 -14.23 7.48 -11.10
C SER A 441 -14.76 6.23 -11.80
N TYR A 442 -14.79 6.26 -13.13
CA TYR A 442 -15.32 5.15 -13.93
C TYR A 442 -14.59 5.02 -15.26
N ILE A 443 -13.91 3.89 -15.46
CA ILE A 443 -13.41 3.44 -16.75
C ILE A 443 -14.30 2.32 -17.27
N TYR A 444 -14.71 2.38 -18.53
CA TYR A 444 -15.61 1.38 -19.11
C TYR A 444 -14.90 0.06 -19.50
N GLN A 445 -15.55 -1.09 -19.31
CA GLN A 445 -15.03 -2.39 -19.79
C GLN A 445 -15.39 -2.62 -21.27
N LYS A 446 -14.43 -2.38 -22.17
CA LYS A 446 -14.59 -2.33 -23.64
C LYS A 446 -15.18 -3.60 -24.30
N ASP A 447 -14.96 -4.78 -23.73
CA ASP A 447 -15.23 -6.06 -24.41
C ASP A 447 -16.70 -6.52 -24.40
N LYS A 448 -17.63 -5.77 -23.77
CA LYS A 448 -19.06 -6.10 -23.72
C LYS A 448 -19.95 -4.85 -23.72
N VAL A 449 -19.98 -4.15 -24.87
CA VAL A 449 -20.79 -2.94 -25.09
C VAL A 449 -22.27 -3.17 -24.74
N MET A 450 -22.72 -2.62 -23.61
CA MET A 450 -24.15 -2.46 -23.33
C MET A 450 -24.59 -1.14 -23.99
N LYS A 451 -25.10 -1.24 -25.23
CA LYS A 451 -25.74 -0.12 -25.92
C LYS A 451 -27.12 0.10 -25.31
N TYR A 452 -27.59 1.34 -25.24
CA TYR A 452 -29.01 1.57 -24.98
C TYR A 452 -29.82 1.03 -26.17
N GLU A 453 -30.64 0.02 -25.94
CA GLU A 453 -31.39 -0.64 -27.00
C GLU A 453 -32.58 0.22 -27.43
N LEU A 454 -32.46 0.82 -28.62
CA LEU A 454 -33.58 1.37 -29.35
C LEU A 454 -34.38 0.25 -30.02
N ALA A 455 -35.67 0.49 -30.27
CA ALA A 455 -36.43 -0.33 -31.20
C ALA A 455 -35.75 -0.31 -32.58
N SER A 456 -35.89 -1.39 -33.34
CA SER A 456 -35.25 -1.53 -34.66
C SER A 456 -35.68 -0.46 -35.66
N SER A 457 -36.87 0.12 -35.49
CA SER A 457 -37.39 1.19 -36.33
C SER A 457 -38.35 2.10 -35.58
N TYR A 458 -38.39 3.38 -35.99
CA TYR A 458 -39.40 4.36 -35.59
C TYR A 458 -39.99 5.03 -36.84
N LYS A 459 -41.18 5.60 -36.73
CA LYS A 459 -41.79 6.44 -37.77
C LYS A 459 -41.54 7.92 -37.53
N THR A 460 -41.64 8.75 -38.56
CA THR A 460 -41.55 10.22 -38.42
C THR A 460 -42.68 10.84 -37.58
N ASP A 461 -43.77 10.12 -37.33
CA ASP A 461 -44.85 10.51 -36.39
C ASP A 461 -44.70 9.91 -34.98
N GLU A 462 -43.67 9.09 -34.74
CA GLU A 462 -43.36 8.52 -33.43
C GLU A 462 -42.34 9.38 -32.67
N THR A 463 -42.45 9.35 -31.33
CA THR A 463 -41.51 10.03 -30.43
C THR A 463 -40.55 9.00 -29.84
N ILE A 464 -39.25 9.22 -30.01
CA ILE A 464 -38.21 8.53 -29.28
C ILE A 464 -38.01 9.26 -27.97
N ASP A 465 -38.36 8.62 -26.86
CA ASP A 465 -38.44 9.24 -25.55
C ASP A 465 -37.32 8.73 -24.61
N PHE A 466 -36.42 9.63 -24.23
CA PHE A 466 -35.39 9.37 -23.21
C PHE A 466 -35.78 9.95 -21.83
N SER A 467 -37.07 10.17 -21.55
CA SER A 467 -37.55 10.72 -20.28
C SER A 467 -37.12 9.88 -19.08
N ASP A 468 -37.09 8.55 -19.20
CA ASP A 468 -36.59 7.68 -18.12
C ASP A 468 -35.11 7.94 -17.80
N TRP A 469 -34.36 8.43 -18.79
CA TRP A 469 -32.96 8.86 -18.70
C TRP A 469 -32.80 10.31 -18.20
N TYR A 470 -33.83 11.15 -18.43
CA TYR A 470 -33.79 12.60 -18.25
C TYR A 470 -34.51 13.08 -16.96
N VAL A 471 -35.66 12.50 -16.61
CA VAL A 471 -36.51 12.89 -15.45
C VAL A 471 -35.92 12.44 -14.12
N LYS A 472 -35.29 11.25 -14.05
CA LYS A 472 -34.54 10.82 -12.85
C LYS A 472 -33.49 11.85 -12.42
N LYS A 473 -32.97 12.67 -13.35
CA LYS A 473 -31.93 13.68 -13.12
C LYS A 473 -32.46 15.09 -12.80
N LYS A 474 -33.77 15.34 -13.00
CA LYS A 474 -34.38 16.67 -12.80
C LYS A 474 -34.76 16.95 -11.33
N GLY A 475 -34.77 15.92 -10.48
CA GLY A 475 -35.18 15.99 -9.07
C GLY A 475 -34.04 16.12 -8.04
N LEU A 476 -32.79 16.24 -8.48
CA LEU A 476 -31.63 16.43 -7.60
C LEU A 476 -31.42 17.94 -7.36
N ALA A 477 -31.34 18.34 -6.09
CA ALA A 477 -31.14 19.72 -5.68
C ALA A 477 -29.86 20.34 -6.28
N ASP A 478 -29.88 21.67 -6.41
CA ASP A 478 -28.94 22.56 -7.14
C ASP A 478 -27.45 22.50 -6.76
N SER A 479 -27.00 21.54 -5.97
CA SER A 479 -25.71 21.58 -5.26
C SER A 479 -24.65 20.64 -5.82
N TYR A 480 -24.96 19.74 -6.77
CA TYR A 480 -23.95 18.84 -7.36
C TYR A 480 -23.30 19.34 -8.62
N PHE A 481 -24.01 20.20 -9.33
CA PHE A 481 -23.47 20.96 -10.44
C PHE A 481 -24.09 22.35 -10.34
N PRO A 482 -23.33 23.42 -10.03
CA PRO A 482 -23.87 24.74 -10.22
C PRO A 482 -24.25 24.85 -11.71
N ASN A 483 -25.56 24.96 -11.98
CA ASN A 483 -26.21 25.18 -13.30
C ASN A 483 -26.80 23.98 -14.09
N GLY A 484 -27.42 22.97 -13.45
CA GLY A 484 -28.38 22.10 -14.16
C GLY A 484 -27.79 21.32 -15.36
N VAL A 485 -26.83 20.44 -15.09
CA VAL A 485 -26.10 19.69 -16.12
C VAL A 485 -26.91 18.46 -16.56
N TYR A 486 -27.72 18.62 -17.60
CA TYR A 486 -28.48 17.54 -18.23
C TYR A 486 -27.62 16.74 -19.22
N PRO A 487 -27.90 15.43 -19.44
CA PRO A 487 -27.31 14.71 -20.56
C PRO A 487 -27.70 15.39 -21.89
N THR A 488 -26.75 15.45 -22.81
CA THR A 488 -26.94 15.89 -24.19
C THR A 488 -27.07 14.69 -25.10
N PHE A 489 -27.96 14.79 -26.07
CA PHE A 489 -28.27 13.73 -27.03
C PHE A 489 -28.02 14.26 -28.43
N GLU A 490 -27.14 13.58 -29.15
CA GLU A 490 -26.73 13.95 -30.50
C GLU A 490 -26.93 12.76 -31.42
N TRP A 491 -27.60 12.97 -32.56
CA TRP A 491 -27.94 11.88 -33.48
C TRP A 491 -26.98 11.84 -34.66
N TYR A 492 -26.64 10.64 -35.12
CA TYR A 492 -25.67 10.40 -36.17
C TYR A 492 -26.13 9.33 -37.15
N LEU A 493 -25.71 9.43 -38.41
CA LEU A 493 -25.87 8.37 -39.40
C LEU A 493 -24.88 7.24 -39.12
N ALA A 494 -25.36 6.00 -39.03
CA ALA A 494 -24.55 4.83 -38.74
C ALA A 494 -23.56 4.48 -39.87
N SER A 495 -23.87 4.85 -41.11
CA SER A 495 -23.05 4.55 -42.30
C SER A 495 -21.86 5.50 -42.46
N THR A 496 -22.01 6.77 -42.08
CA THR A 496 -21.03 7.84 -42.35
C THR A 496 -20.46 8.48 -41.09
N GLY A 497 -21.11 8.32 -39.94
CA GLY A 497 -20.80 9.07 -38.71
C GLY A 497 -21.13 10.55 -38.79
N GLU A 498 -21.93 10.97 -39.78
CA GLU A 498 -22.35 12.37 -39.93
C GLU A 498 -23.41 12.74 -38.89
N LYS A 499 -23.23 13.90 -38.24
CA LYS A 499 -24.14 14.43 -37.22
C LYS A 499 -25.40 15.00 -37.85
N LEU A 500 -26.56 14.59 -37.36
CA LEU A 500 -27.86 15.12 -37.72
C LEU A 500 -28.15 16.44 -36.97
N SER A 501 -28.88 17.34 -37.62
CA SER A 501 -29.13 18.69 -37.13
C SER A 501 -30.52 18.82 -36.50
N ALA A 502 -30.58 19.25 -35.24
CA ALA A 502 -31.83 19.62 -34.58
C ALA A 502 -32.54 20.77 -35.32
N GLY A 503 -33.88 20.72 -35.42
CA GLY A 503 -34.73 21.67 -36.16
C GLY A 503 -34.85 21.35 -37.65
N LYS A 504 -33.82 20.76 -38.27
CA LYS A 504 -33.84 20.31 -39.66
C LYS A 504 -34.22 18.84 -39.78
N ASP A 505 -33.43 17.96 -39.19
CA ASP A 505 -33.55 16.51 -39.33
C ASP A 505 -34.46 15.90 -38.26
N TYR A 506 -34.45 16.48 -37.05
CA TYR A 506 -35.31 16.08 -35.93
C TYR A 506 -35.68 17.27 -35.04
N THR A 507 -36.83 17.18 -34.38
CA THR A 507 -37.29 18.15 -33.37
C THR A 507 -37.06 17.58 -31.97
N VAL A 508 -36.63 18.44 -31.04
CA VAL A 508 -36.41 18.09 -29.63
C VAL A 508 -37.47 18.77 -28.77
N THR A 509 -38.16 17.98 -27.93
CA THR A 509 -39.11 18.47 -26.93
C THR A 509 -38.62 18.06 -25.54
N GLU A 510 -38.81 18.93 -24.56
CA GLU A 510 -38.39 18.68 -23.15
C GLU A 510 -36.91 18.27 -22.99
N GLY A 511 -36.04 18.55 -23.97
CA GLY A 511 -34.61 18.24 -23.95
C GLY A 511 -34.23 16.77 -24.16
N CYS A 512 -35.21 15.84 -24.22
CA CYS A 512 -34.97 14.40 -24.25
C CYS A 512 -35.96 13.59 -25.09
N LYS A 513 -36.94 14.24 -25.71
CA LYS A 513 -37.91 13.61 -26.62
C LYS A 513 -37.61 14.04 -28.04
N PHE A 514 -37.45 13.08 -28.94
CA PHE A 514 -37.02 13.30 -30.31
C PHE A 514 -38.08 12.81 -31.29
N ARG A 515 -38.42 13.64 -32.26
CA ARG A 515 -39.26 13.27 -33.41
C ARG A 515 -38.53 13.63 -34.69
N PHE A 516 -38.42 12.71 -35.63
CA PHE A 516 -37.69 12.94 -36.88
C PHE A 516 -38.55 13.65 -37.90
N ASN A 517 -38.06 14.79 -38.40
CA ASN A 517 -38.74 15.64 -39.37
C ASN A 517 -38.54 15.12 -40.80
N THR A 518 -37.42 14.43 -41.04
CA THR A 518 -37.06 13.83 -42.33
C THR A 518 -36.67 12.37 -42.14
N ILE A 519 -36.68 11.58 -43.22
CA ILE A 519 -36.18 10.21 -43.22
C ILE A 519 -34.67 10.27 -43.56
N PRO A 520 -33.76 9.94 -42.62
CA PRO A 520 -32.33 9.91 -42.88
C PRO A 520 -31.98 8.80 -43.87
N ASP A 521 -30.92 8.99 -44.66
CA ASP A 521 -30.45 8.01 -45.65
C ASP A 521 -29.64 6.87 -45.00
N GLY A 522 -30.34 6.08 -44.18
CA GLY A 522 -29.77 4.93 -43.48
C GLY A 522 -30.17 4.84 -42.02
N ALA A 523 -29.58 3.86 -41.33
CA ALA A 523 -29.77 3.71 -39.89
C ALA A 523 -29.10 4.85 -39.13
N ILE A 524 -29.68 5.22 -38.00
CA ILE A 524 -29.19 6.27 -37.11
C ILE A 524 -28.91 5.72 -35.72
N TYR A 525 -28.05 6.40 -34.97
CA TYR A 525 -27.81 6.13 -33.56
C TYR A 525 -27.69 7.44 -32.79
N CYS A 526 -27.96 7.41 -31.49
CA CYS A 526 -27.81 8.56 -30.61
C CYS A 526 -26.56 8.38 -29.75
N VAL A 527 -25.69 9.38 -29.76
CA VAL A 527 -24.61 9.56 -28.79
C VAL A 527 -25.15 10.36 -27.62
N ILE A 528 -24.95 9.85 -26.42
CA ILE A 528 -25.37 10.46 -25.16
C ILE A 528 -24.12 10.87 -24.39
N SER A 529 -24.03 12.15 -24.06
CA SER A 529 -22.89 12.73 -23.35
C SER A 529 -23.38 13.58 -22.17
N SER A 530 -22.50 13.89 -21.22
CA SER A 530 -22.84 14.76 -20.10
C SER A 530 -21.60 15.43 -19.52
N LYS A 531 -21.69 16.75 -19.27
CA LYS A 531 -20.62 17.51 -18.61
C LYS A 531 -20.44 17.13 -17.13
N ALA A 532 -21.39 16.39 -16.54
CA ALA A 532 -21.32 15.88 -15.18
C ALA A 532 -20.26 14.78 -15.03
N TYR A 533 -19.86 14.17 -16.14
CA TYR A 533 -18.84 13.12 -16.22
C TYR A 533 -17.83 13.52 -17.31
N PRO A 534 -17.00 14.56 -17.09
CA PRO A 534 -16.09 15.09 -18.10
C PRO A 534 -15.04 14.05 -18.53
N ASP A 535 -14.65 13.15 -17.63
CA ASP A 535 -13.67 12.09 -17.94
C ASP A 535 -14.20 11.09 -19.00
N TYR A 536 -15.52 11.03 -19.24
CA TYR A 536 -16.11 10.20 -20.29
C TYR A 536 -15.73 10.67 -21.70
N THR A 537 -15.31 11.93 -21.89
CA THR A 537 -14.89 12.43 -23.21
C THR A 537 -13.45 12.04 -23.58
N ASP A 538 -12.63 11.60 -22.62
CA ASP A 538 -11.23 11.22 -22.85
C ASP A 538 -11.04 9.74 -23.25
N TYR A 539 -12.10 8.92 -23.20
CA TYR A 539 -12.03 7.48 -23.46
C TYR A 539 -12.52 7.07 -24.87
N ASN A 540 -12.04 7.70 -25.94
CA ASN A 540 -12.10 7.25 -27.36
C ASN A 540 -13.42 6.74 -28.00
N GLU A 541 -14.52 6.52 -27.26
CA GLU A 541 -15.81 5.99 -27.71
C GLU A 541 -16.93 6.55 -26.79
N PRO A 542 -17.81 7.43 -27.28
CA PRO A 542 -18.88 7.98 -26.46
C PRO A 542 -20.02 6.97 -26.26
N TYR A 543 -20.76 7.06 -25.15
CA TYR A 543 -21.91 6.19 -24.89
C TYR A 543 -22.97 6.39 -25.99
N GLN A 544 -23.40 5.31 -26.64
CA GLN A 544 -24.31 5.37 -27.78
C GLN A 544 -25.39 4.29 -27.75
N THR A 545 -26.51 4.57 -28.42
CA THR A 545 -27.60 3.61 -28.59
C THR A 545 -27.26 2.51 -29.60
N THR A 546 -28.07 1.45 -29.67
CA THR A 546 -28.17 0.63 -30.88
C THR A 546 -28.65 1.49 -32.05
N SER A 547 -28.38 1.04 -33.28
CA SER A 547 -28.88 1.74 -34.46
C SER A 547 -30.35 1.40 -34.72
N CYS A 548 -31.13 2.37 -35.16
CA CYS A 548 -32.51 2.19 -35.60
C CYS A 548 -32.73 2.84 -36.99
N VAL A 549 -33.82 2.48 -37.66
CA VAL A 549 -34.21 3.08 -38.95
C VAL A 549 -35.44 3.97 -38.76
N ILE A 550 -35.43 5.15 -39.37
CA ILE A 550 -36.62 6.00 -39.43
C ILE A 550 -37.41 5.68 -40.70
N THR A 551 -38.72 5.52 -40.58
CA THR A 551 -39.62 5.20 -41.69
C THR A 551 -40.72 6.25 -41.81
N GLN A 552 -41.38 6.30 -42.95
CA GLN A 552 -42.46 7.25 -43.21
C GLN A 552 -43.62 7.04 -42.23
N GLY A 553 -43.95 8.06 -41.45
CA GLY A 553 -45.16 8.11 -40.65
C GLY A 553 -46.43 8.20 -41.50
N THR A 554 -47.56 7.84 -40.89
CA THR A 554 -48.88 7.87 -41.53
C THR A 554 -49.43 9.29 -41.72
N GLY A 555 -48.89 10.28 -41.00
CA GLY A 555 -49.21 11.69 -41.19
C GLY A 555 -48.42 12.34 -42.33
N LEU A 556 -49.13 12.78 -43.39
CA LEU A 556 -48.60 13.56 -44.51
C LEU A 556 -48.39 15.04 -44.11
N GLU A 557 -47.33 15.36 -43.37
CA GLU A 557 -46.85 16.74 -43.30
C GLU A 557 -45.87 16.99 -44.46
N LYS A 558 -46.40 17.46 -45.60
CA LYS A 558 -45.59 18.16 -46.60
C LYS A 558 -45.75 19.66 -46.37
N THR A 559 -44.90 20.24 -45.53
CA THR A 559 -44.65 21.68 -45.55
C THR A 559 -43.78 21.99 -46.76
N ASN A 560 -44.40 22.35 -47.90
CA ASN A 560 -43.70 23.11 -48.92
C ASN A 560 -43.96 24.60 -48.67
N GLU A 561 -42.87 25.35 -48.61
CA GLU A 561 -42.81 26.74 -48.20
C GLU A 561 -43.63 27.68 -49.12
N ASN A 562 -44.42 28.52 -48.45
CA ASN A 562 -44.73 29.92 -48.75
C ASN A 562 -46.03 30.35 -49.45
N ILE A 563 -46.90 29.47 -49.97
CA ILE A 563 -48.14 29.93 -50.65
C ILE A 563 -49.41 29.73 -49.79
N ALA A 564 -49.56 28.57 -49.15
CA ALA A 564 -50.61 28.30 -48.16
C ALA A 564 -50.22 27.11 -47.28
N ARG A 565 -50.73 27.08 -46.05
CA ARG A 565 -50.67 25.92 -45.15
C ARG A 565 -51.92 25.07 -45.39
N ILE A 566 -51.73 23.80 -45.71
CA ILE A 566 -52.81 22.85 -45.97
C ILE A 566 -52.75 21.77 -44.89
N TYR A 567 -53.85 21.60 -44.16
CA TYR A 567 -54.03 20.57 -43.16
C TYR A 567 -55.13 19.62 -43.63
N ALA A 568 -54.98 18.34 -43.34
CA ALA A 568 -56.01 17.34 -43.62
C ALA A 568 -56.20 16.44 -42.41
N THR A 569 -57.47 16.17 -42.09
CA THR A 569 -57.90 15.14 -41.16
C THR A 569 -58.78 14.14 -41.92
N ASP A 570 -59.15 13.04 -41.28
CA ASP A 570 -60.02 12.02 -41.89
C ASP A 570 -61.39 12.58 -42.34
N THR A 571 -61.79 13.75 -41.82
CA THR A 571 -63.09 14.37 -42.11
C THR A 571 -63.02 15.72 -42.81
N ASN A 572 -61.91 16.46 -42.71
CA ASN A 572 -61.82 17.84 -43.20
C ASN A 572 -60.48 18.14 -43.90
N ILE A 573 -60.51 19.02 -44.89
CA ILE A 573 -59.32 19.68 -45.47
C ILE A 573 -59.37 21.17 -45.13
N THR A 574 -58.37 21.66 -44.41
CA THR A 574 -58.24 23.07 -44.02
C THR A 574 -57.14 23.74 -44.83
N ILE A 575 -57.45 24.89 -45.43
CA ILE A 575 -56.51 25.68 -46.23
C ILE A 575 -56.40 27.07 -45.61
N ILE A 576 -55.18 27.45 -45.25
CA ILE A 576 -54.84 28.76 -44.68
C ILE A 576 -53.82 29.43 -45.62
N PRO A 577 -54.25 30.38 -46.47
CA PRO A 577 -53.34 31.16 -47.32
C PRO A 577 -52.29 31.89 -46.48
N THR A 578 -51.04 31.90 -46.96
CA THR A 578 -49.97 32.72 -46.37
C THR A 578 -49.65 33.96 -47.21
N GLU A 579 -50.25 34.07 -48.40
CA GLU A 579 -50.21 35.21 -49.32
C GLU A 579 -51.51 35.31 -50.16
N ASP A 580 -51.64 36.38 -50.96
CA ASP A 580 -52.77 36.65 -51.85
C ASP A 580 -52.89 35.57 -52.96
N CYS A 581 -53.69 34.53 -52.67
CA CYS A 581 -53.95 33.43 -53.59
C CYS A 581 -55.41 32.98 -53.53
N THR A 582 -55.90 32.44 -54.65
CA THR A 582 -57.18 31.72 -54.72
C THR A 582 -56.92 30.23 -54.71
N TYR A 583 -57.87 29.43 -54.23
CA TYR A 583 -57.68 27.99 -54.18
C TYR A 583 -58.99 27.24 -54.37
N SER A 584 -58.87 25.99 -54.86
CA SER A 584 -59.98 25.09 -55.08
C SER A 584 -59.65 23.69 -54.59
N VAL A 585 -60.63 23.02 -53.99
CA VAL A 585 -60.55 21.62 -53.58
C VAL A 585 -61.40 20.80 -54.54
N LEU A 586 -60.80 19.78 -55.13
CA LEU A 586 -61.42 18.91 -56.11
C LEU A 586 -61.36 17.45 -55.65
N THR A 587 -62.32 16.64 -56.10
CA THR A 587 -62.22 15.17 -55.99
C THR A 587 -61.25 14.62 -57.04
N SER A 588 -60.87 13.35 -56.93
CA SER A 588 -60.03 12.65 -57.91
C SER A 588 -60.61 12.59 -59.33
N THR A 589 -61.92 12.81 -59.49
CA THR A 589 -62.62 12.89 -60.78
C THR A 589 -62.65 14.31 -61.36
N GLY A 590 -62.06 15.29 -60.66
CA GLY A 590 -62.00 16.69 -61.10
C GLY A 590 -63.23 17.53 -60.74
N GLN A 591 -64.15 17.02 -59.91
CA GLN A 591 -65.29 17.80 -59.43
C GLN A 591 -64.83 18.76 -58.34
N VAL A 592 -65.09 20.06 -58.52
CA VAL A 592 -64.80 21.09 -57.50
C VAL A 592 -65.83 20.99 -56.37
N ILE A 593 -65.35 20.82 -55.14
CA ILE A 593 -66.18 20.72 -53.93
C ILE A 593 -66.09 21.94 -53.03
N ALA A 594 -65.03 22.75 -53.17
CA ALA A 594 -64.91 24.03 -52.50
C ALA A 594 -63.99 24.97 -53.29
N ASN A 595 -64.24 26.27 -53.17
CA ASN A 595 -63.34 27.34 -53.60
C ASN A 595 -63.18 28.32 -52.44
N GLY A 596 -62.03 28.96 -52.35
CA GLY A 596 -61.84 30.10 -51.46
C GLY A 596 -61.21 31.29 -52.18
N GLU A 597 -61.58 32.46 -51.69
CA GLU A 597 -61.10 33.74 -52.18
C GLU A 597 -59.78 34.14 -51.50
N ALA A 598 -59.15 35.19 -52.04
CA ALA A 598 -57.89 35.70 -51.50
C ALA A 598 -58.01 36.05 -50.00
N ASN A 599 -57.04 35.61 -49.21
CA ASN A 599 -56.95 35.78 -47.74
C ASN A 599 -58.07 35.13 -46.91
N GLN A 600 -58.94 34.33 -47.52
CA GLN A 600 -59.91 33.53 -46.76
C GLN A 600 -59.24 32.23 -46.30
N SER A 601 -59.43 31.83 -45.04
CA SER A 601 -59.16 30.45 -44.63
C SER A 601 -60.44 29.64 -44.72
N ILE A 602 -60.38 28.42 -45.27
CA ILE A 602 -61.55 27.53 -45.32
C ILE A 602 -61.25 26.18 -44.69
N GLU A 603 -62.32 25.56 -44.21
CA GLU A 603 -62.36 24.17 -43.80
C GLU A 603 -63.43 23.47 -44.64
N VAL A 604 -63.05 22.39 -45.33
CA VAL A 604 -63.88 21.67 -46.28
C VAL A 604 -64.12 20.28 -45.74
N ALA A 605 -65.38 19.96 -45.42
CA ALA A 605 -65.75 18.60 -45.06
C ALA A 605 -65.59 17.67 -46.26
N VAL A 606 -64.83 16.59 -46.07
CA VAL A 606 -64.62 15.52 -47.04
C VAL A 606 -65.33 14.26 -46.55
N GLY A 607 -66.34 13.82 -47.31
CA GLY A 607 -67.29 12.79 -46.86
C GLY A 607 -66.92 11.34 -47.17
N SER A 608 -65.74 11.07 -47.74
CA SER A 608 -65.33 9.72 -48.15
C SER A 608 -63.83 9.58 -48.27
N THR A 609 -63.28 8.43 -47.85
CA THR A 609 -61.92 7.99 -48.15
C THR A 609 -61.62 8.12 -49.65
N GLY A 610 -60.51 8.76 -50.01
CA GLY A 610 -60.18 9.02 -51.40
C GLY A 610 -59.07 10.04 -51.61
N ILE A 611 -58.73 10.30 -52.88
CA ILE A 611 -57.76 11.32 -53.26
C ILE A 611 -58.49 12.61 -53.59
N TYR A 612 -58.09 13.68 -52.92
CA TYR A 612 -58.50 15.06 -53.18
C TYR A 612 -57.35 15.85 -53.77
N ILE A 613 -57.67 16.85 -54.57
CA ILE A 613 -56.71 17.71 -55.25
C ILE A 613 -56.96 19.14 -54.77
N VAL A 614 -55.96 19.77 -54.16
CA VAL A 614 -56.00 21.19 -53.82
C VAL A 614 -55.18 21.95 -54.86
N CYS A 615 -55.84 22.80 -55.62
CA CYS A 615 -55.22 23.69 -56.60
C CYS A 615 -55.15 25.10 -56.02
N ILE A 616 -53.95 25.68 -55.96
CA ILE A 616 -53.72 27.05 -55.48
C ILE A 616 -53.19 27.88 -56.64
N ARG A 617 -53.79 29.06 -56.84
CA ARG A 617 -53.42 30.02 -57.88
C ARG A 617 -53.06 31.36 -57.25
N THR A 618 -51.82 31.78 -57.44
CA THR A 618 -51.28 33.07 -57.02
C THR A 618 -51.69 34.20 -57.99
N LYS A 619 -51.49 35.46 -57.58
CA LYS A 619 -51.87 36.66 -58.34
C LYS A 619 -51.21 36.78 -59.73
N ASP A 620 -50.03 36.19 -59.90
CA ASP A 620 -49.30 36.09 -61.18
C ASP A 620 -49.79 34.95 -62.08
N ASN A 621 -50.88 34.26 -61.68
CA ASN A 621 -51.48 33.08 -62.32
C ASN A 621 -50.63 31.80 -62.28
N THR A 622 -49.61 31.72 -61.42
CA THR A 622 -48.92 30.45 -61.17
C THR A 622 -49.86 29.47 -60.45
N ILE A 623 -49.96 28.23 -60.93
CA ILE A 623 -50.84 27.20 -60.34
C ILE A 623 -50.00 26.09 -59.71
N SER A 624 -50.18 25.89 -58.40
CA SER A 624 -49.63 24.77 -57.64
C SER A 624 -50.73 23.76 -57.34
N THR A 625 -50.44 22.46 -57.45
CA THR A 625 -51.42 21.39 -57.23
C THR A 625 -50.91 20.39 -56.20
N TYR A 626 -51.72 20.11 -55.19
CA TYR A 626 -51.42 19.22 -54.07
C TYR A 626 -52.40 18.04 -54.10
N LYS A 627 -51.89 16.81 -54.04
CA LYS A 627 -52.71 15.60 -53.90
C LYS A 627 -52.77 15.21 -52.43
N ILE A 628 -53.96 15.11 -51.89
CA ILE A 628 -54.24 14.78 -50.49
C ILE A 628 -54.99 13.46 -50.47
N ALA A 629 -54.41 12.44 -49.82
CA ALA A 629 -55.10 11.18 -49.58
C ALA A 629 -55.76 11.25 -48.21
N ILE A 630 -57.08 11.09 -48.17
CA ILE A 630 -57.88 10.98 -46.95
C ILE A 630 -58.16 9.49 -46.79
N GLN A 631 -57.73 8.89 -45.67
CA GLN A 631 -57.89 7.45 -45.39
C GLN A 631 -59.16 7.18 -44.61
#